data_AF-A0A1L9RY00-F1
#
_entry.id   AF-A0A1L9RY00-F1
#
_cell.length_a   1.000
_cell.length_b   1.000
_cell.length_c   1.000
_cell.angle_alpha   90.00
_cell.angle_beta   90.00
_cell.angle_gamma   90.00
#
_symmetry.space_group_name_H-M   'P 1'
#
loop_
_entity.id
_entity.type
_entity.pdbx_description
1 polymer ?
#
loop_
_entity_poly.entity_id
_entity_poly.type
_entity_poly.pdbx_seq_one_letter_code
_entity_poly.pdbx_strand_id
1 'polypeptide(L)'
;MNPQLLQERAEKTAQLYADTHNPHVHLERGILHEKLGFSDLAAADAYRALSLLESVVDPDGCEFHARRRRDGVVKVDEGGEDEDDDEDEDDKFVPLTQEEHDALIGKVYVLFVRSLVSCRCYRDAYEFCVRGIELLEKMHKDDDVAVLKEQMEIIREVYVTRQSRRESRTVGADEQIDPRILNAQGVARRVLYPWNEHEPDRKAEETLSLLNARLRDIAPKCEVRAVALPALHGSTNDAPEDGAGDVSVQLGLFAKDDITPGEIILRESSLLTATNRLHDDLCDACNAPLPELSSENPAVACDGCDDTIFCSQQCHDQAQEVYHGAVCGLLDGLESIGKDIPDPTDKADYLYLLLLGRAIAMAATQEKHPLELPEVKYIWGDFHDLEQSSTIPTDDPTATLPFSFQLSILQPMRILEEMELDPYSTLPLYDTWVLNTLYAKFRGTASGRLSTWDGGPELCAVHPLWCLANHSCDPNVRWEWGAEITFRARSESDRPVWKGKSEEERNVGGIKRDQEILNHYCDIGLDVQKRREWARGALGGLCLCERCIWEAAQ
;
A
#
# COMPACT_ATOMS: atom_id res chain seq x y z
N MET A 1 -21.21 -6.69 8.73
CA MET A 1 -21.27 -5.23 9.02
C MET A 1 -22.71 -4.75 9.04
N ASN A 2 -22.98 -3.60 9.67
CA ASN A 2 -24.32 -2.99 9.71
C ASN A 2 -24.69 -2.38 8.34
N PRO A 3 -25.71 -2.90 7.62
CA PRO A 3 -26.10 -2.39 6.30
C PRO A 3 -26.53 -0.91 6.31
N GLN A 4 -27.12 -0.43 7.41
CA GLN A 4 -27.54 0.95 7.54
C GLN A 4 -26.33 1.90 7.56
N LEU A 5 -25.28 1.56 8.29
CA LEU A 5 -24.05 2.38 8.33
C LEU A 5 -23.33 2.41 6.98
N LEU A 6 -23.40 1.33 6.20
CA LEU A 6 -22.85 1.29 4.84
C LEU A 6 -23.62 2.21 3.89
N GLN A 7 -24.95 2.23 4.00
CA GLN A 7 -25.80 3.14 3.24
C GLN A 7 -25.53 4.61 3.61
N GLU A 8 -25.51 4.94 4.92
CA GLU A 8 -25.17 6.28 5.40
C GLU A 8 -23.78 6.72 4.92
N ARG A 9 -22.80 5.80 4.94
CA ARG A 9 -21.46 6.06 4.39
C ARG A 9 -21.49 6.36 2.90
N ALA A 10 -22.23 5.58 2.11
CA ALA A 10 -22.33 5.80 0.67
C ALA A 10 -22.96 7.16 0.34
N GLU A 11 -24.03 7.53 1.04
CA GLU A 11 -24.68 8.84 0.92
C GLU A 11 -23.73 9.99 1.27
N LYS A 12 -22.96 9.85 2.36
CA LYS A 12 -21.98 10.86 2.76
C LYS A 12 -20.79 10.96 1.82
N THR A 13 -20.32 9.84 1.28
CA THR A 13 -19.28 9.85 0.23
C THR A 13 -19.77 10.57 -1.03
N ALA A 14 -21.00 10.31 -1.47
CA ALA A 14 -21.58 11.01 -2.62
C ALA A 14 -21.71 12.52 -2.38
N GLN A 15 -22.13 12.91 -1.17
CA GLN A 15 -22.15 14.33 -0.78
C GLN A 15 -20.74 14.93 -0.80
N LEU A 16 -19.74 14.20 -0.30
CA LEU A 16 -18.36 14.68 -0.25
C LEU A 16 -17.79 14.88 -1.66
N TYR A 17 -18.05 13.96 -2.58
CA TYR A 17 -17.60 14.11 -3.97
C TYR A 17 -18.24 15.29 -4.70
N ALA A 18 -19.38 15.78 -4.21
CA ALA A 18 -20.03 16.99 -4.72
C ALA A 18 -19.60 18.28 -3.99
N ASP A 19 -18.91 18.18 -2.86
CA ASP A 19 -18.48 19.30 -2.00
C ASP A 19 -17.14 18.97 -1.32
N THR A 20 -16.11 18.75 -2.15
CA THR A 20 -14.85 18.09 -1.77
C THR A 20 -14.03 18.85 -0.73
N HIS A 21 -14.22 20.16 -0.64
CA HIS A 21 -13.49 21.06 0.24
C HIS A 21 -14.26 21.39 1.53
N ASN A 22 -15.33 20.66 1.82
CA ASN A 22 -16.16 20.91 2.99
C ASN A 22 -15.72 20.07 4.19
N PRO A 23 -15.07 20.66 5.21
CA PRO A 23 -14.58 19.93 6.37
C PRO A 23 -15.70 19.31 7.22
N HIS A 24 -16.95 19.81 7.14
CA HIS A 24 -18.10 19.17 7.79
C HIS A 24 -18.33 17.77 7.23
N VAL A 25 -18.30 17.64 5.90
CA VAL A 25 -18.63 16.38 5.23
C VAL A 25 -17.50 15.36 5.42
N HIS A 26 -16.24 15.80 5.40
CA HIS A 26 -15.09 14.97 5.81
C HIS A 26 -15.26 14.44 7.24
N LEU A 27 -15.55 15.31 8.20
CA LEU A 27 -15.77 14.90 9.60
C LEU A 27 -16.92 13.89 9.73
N GLU A 28 -18.07 14.15 9.09
CA GLU A 28 -19.23 13.25 9.12
C GLU A 28 -18.91 11.87 8.53
N ARG A 29 -18.20 11.82 7.40
CA ARG A 29 -17.75 10.58 6.78
C ARG A 29 -16.74 9.84 7.67
N GLY A 30 -15.79 10.56 8.26
CA GLY A 30 -14.82 10.00 9.19
C GLY A 30 -15.46 9.35 10.42
N ILE A 31 -16.51 9.95 10.99
CA ILE A 31 -17.29 9.36 12.09
C ILE A 31 -17.97 8.05 11.64
N LEU A 32 -18.48 7.98 10.40
CA LEU A 32 -19.07 6.75 9.86
C LEU A 32 -18.01 5.66 9.63
N HIS A 33 -16.84 6.02 9.11
CA HIS A 33 -15.70 5.11 8.99
C HIS A 33 -15.28 4.53 10.36
N GLU A 34 -15.20 5.37 11.40
CA GLU A 34 -14.90 4.91 12.75
C GLU A 34 -15.96 3.95 13.29
N LYS A 35 -17.24 4.26 13.12
CA LYS A 35 -18.35 3.36 13.52
C LYS A 35 -18.34 2.02 12.78
N LEU A 36 -17.82 1.99 11.56
CA LEU A 36 -17.61 0.78 10.76
C LEU A 36 -16.32 0.02 11.17
N GLY A 37 -15.49 0.60 12.05
CA GLY A 37 -14.24 0.04 12.52
C GLY A 37 -13.04 0.29 11.59
N PHE A 38 -13.14 1.27 10.68
CA PHE A 38 -12.05 1.68 9.78
C PHE A 38 -11.38 2.96 10.31
N SER A 39 -10.64 2.82 11.40
CA SER A 39 -9.93 3.95 12.04
C SER A 39 -8.87 4.59 11.15
N ASP A 40 -8.29 3.83 10.22
CA ASP A 40 -7.36 4.31 9.21
C ASP A 40 -8.02 5.33 8.26
N LEU A 41 -9.24 5.03 7.80
CA LEU A 41 -10.02 5.92 6.96
C LEU A 41 -10.56 7.12 7.75
N ALA A 42 -10.97 6.89 9.00
CA ALA A 42 -11.40 7.97 9.89
C ALA A 42 -10.28 8.96 10.21
N ALA A 43 -9.04 8.47 10.42
CA ALA A 43 -7.87 9.32 10.62
C ALA A 43 -7.59 10.20 9.39
N ALA A 44 -7.69 9.63 8.19
CA ALA A 44 -7.46 10.38 6.96
C ALA A 44 -8.53 11.44 6.69
N ASP A 45 -9.81 11.14 6.91
CA ASP A 45 -10.89 12.12 6.80
C ASP A 45 -10.78 13.23 7.84
N ALA A 46 -10.42 12.88 9.08
CA ALA A 46 -10.20 13.86 10.13
C ALA A 46 -9.00 14.77 9.80
N TYR A 47 -7.92 14.22 9.24
CA TYR A 47 -6.77 15.02 8.81
C TYR A 47 -7.12 15.95 7.64
N ARG A 48 -7.83 15.47 6.61
CA ARG A 48 -8.33 16.33 5.51
C ARG A 48 -9.19 17.48 6.04
N ALA A 49 -10.09 17.20 6.98
CA ALA A 49 -10.88 18.24 7.63
C ALA A 49 -9.99 19.23 8.41
N LEU A 50 -8.98 18.72 9.14
CA LEU A 50 -8.04 19.56 9.90
C LEU A 50 -7.24 20.48 8.98
N SER A 51 -6.65 19.96 7.90
CA SER A 51 -5.89 20.73 6.92
C SER A 51 -6.73 21.81 6.23
N LEU A 52 -7.98 21.51 5.86
CA LEU A 52 -8.89 22.53 5.33
C LEU A 52 -9.20 23.61 6.37
N LEU A 53 -9.40 23.24 7.64
CA LEU A 53 -9.68 24.21 8.71
C LEU A 53 -8.51 25.15 8.99
N GLU A 54 -7.26 24.74 8.73
CA GLU A 54 -6.09 25.63 8.84
C GLU A 54 -6.23 26.86 7.92
N SER A 55 -6.82 26.69 6.73
CA SER A 55 -7.06 27.80 5.78
C SER A 55 -8.06 28.86 6.26
N VAL A 56 -8.84 28.58 7.31
CA VAL A 56 -9.73 29.58 7.93
C VAL A 56 -8.93 30.51 8.84
N VAL A 57 -7.88 29.98 9.47
CA VAL A 57 -7.02 30.71 10.43
C VAL A 57 -5.87 31.41 9.72
N ASP A 58 -5.28 30.75 8.73
CA ASP A 58 -4.18 31.27 7.91
C ASP A 58 -4.45 31.03 6.42
N PRO A 59 -5.36 31.83 5.80
CA PRO A 59 -5.71 31.66 4.39
C PRO A 59 -4.50 31.78 3.45
N ASP A 60 -3.62 32.75 3.69
CA ASP A 60 -2.49 33.05 2.79
C ASP A 60 -1.40 31.95 2.84
N GLY A 61 -1.38 31.12 3.89
CA GLY A 61 -0.45 30.01 4.05
C GLY A 61 -0.94 28.67 3.49
N CYS A 62 -2.18 28.61 2.98
CA CYS A 62 -2.83 27.38 2.55
C CYS A 62 -3.12 27.40 1.05
N GLU A 63 -2.79 26.31 0.36
CA GLU A 63 -3.12 26.14 -1.06
C GLU A 63 -4.61 25.82 -1.28
N PHE A 64 -5.20 25.03 -0.36
CA PHE A 64 -6.59 24.60 -0.43
C PHE A 64 -7.42 25.27 0.66
N HIS A 65 -8.59 25.78 0.28
CA HIS A 65 -9.46 26.53 1.19
C HIS A 65 -10.72 25.78 1.58
N ALA A 66 -11.06 25.83 2.87
CA ALA A 66 -12.33 25.34 3.37
C ALA A 66 -13.49 26.15 2.79
N ARG A 67 -14.40 25.45 2.12
CA ARG A 67 -15.62 26.02 1.55
C ARG A 67 -16.76 25.03 1.68
N ARG A 68 -17.98 25.54 1.56
CA ARG A 68 -19.20 24.72 1.51
C ARG A 68 -20.11 25.20 0.40
N ARG A 69 -20.95 24.30 -0.10
CA ARG A 69 -21.97 24.69 -1.06
C ARG A 69 -22.98 25.67 -0.45
N ARG A 70 -23.44 26.66 -1.23
CA ARG A 70 -24.47 27.62 -0.82
C ARG A 70 -25.84 26.92 -0.76
N ASP A 71 -26.60 27.17 0.31
CA ASP A 71 -27.93 26.60 0.48
C ASP A 71 -28.89 27.07 -0.63
N GLY A 72 -29.53 26.14 -1.34
CA GLY A 72 -30.51 26.42 -2.41
C GLY A 72 -30.07 26.08 -3.83
N VAL A 73 -28.79 25.74 -4.06
CA VAL A 73 -28.29 25.28 -5.37
C VAL A 73 -28.33 23.74 -5.43
N VAL A 74 -29.53 23.19 -5.60
CA VAL A 74 -29.72 21.74 -5.85
C VAL A 74 -29.69 21.53 -7.36
N LYS A 75 -28.83 20.62 -7.86
CA LYS A 75 -28.95 20.12 -9.24
C LYS A 75 -30.30 19.43 -9.36
N VAL A 76 -31.28 20.09 -9.98
CA VAL A 76 -32.47 19.42 -10.48
C VAL A 76 -32.03 18.70 -11.75
N ASP A 77 -31.70 17.42 -11.62
CA ASP A 77 -31.43 16.54 -12.75
C ASP A 77 -32.79 16.12 -13.34
N GLU A 78 -33.52 17.08 -13.92
CA GLU A 78 -34.68 16.79 -14.76
C GLU A 78 -34.26 17.01 -16.21
N GLY A 79 -34.17 15.90 -16.95
CA GLY A 79 -33.81 15.88 -18.36
C GLY A 79 -34.62 16.91 -19.16
N GLY A 80 -33.94 17.97 -19.56
CA GLY A 80 -34.41 19.00 -20.47
C GLY A 80 -33.19 19.58 -21.16
N GLU A 81 -33.14 19.41 -22.48
CA GLU A 81 -32.17 20.08 -23.35
C GLU A 81 -32.36 21.61 -23.24
N ASP A 82 -31.22 22.31 -23.26
CA ASP A 82 -31.03 23.73 -23.61
C ASP A 82 -31.15 24.79 -22.48
N GLU A 83 -29.99 25.37 -22.11
CA GLU A 83 -29.58 26.79 -22.30
C GLU A 83 -28.68 27.31 -21.16
N ASP A 84 -27.42 27.59 -21.49
CA ASP A 84 -26.52 28.61 -20.92
C ASP A 84 -26.57 28.89 -19.40
N ASP A 85 -25.91 28.05 -18.59
CA ASP A 85 -25.50 28.40 -17.21
C ASP A 85 -23.97 28.54 -17.11
N ASP A 86 -23.45 29.62 -17.71
CA ASP A 86 -22.13 30.19 -17.37
C ASP A 86 -22.22 30.94 -16.01
N GLU A 87 -22.82 30.33 -14.99
CA GLU A 87 -22.64 30.78 -13.60
C GLU A 87 -21.24 30.31 -13.15
N ASP A 88 -20.35 31.28 -12.91
CA ASP A 88 -19.00 31.07 -12.37
C ASP A 88 -19.07 30.01 -11.24
N GLU A 89 -18.31 28.91 -11.37
CA GLU A 89 -18.34 27.80 -10.40
C GLU A 89 -18.12 28.27 -8.96
N ASP A 90 -17.40 29.38 -8.78
CA ASP A 90 -17.12 30.04 -7.51
C ASP A 90 -18.37 30.62 -6.82
N ASP A 91 -19.43 30.98 -7.56
CA ASP A 91 -20.67 31.51 -6.97
C ASP A 91 -21.51 30.43 -6.26
N LYS A 92 -21.20 29.15 -6.50
CA LYS A 92 -21.90 28.00 -5.91
C LYS A 92 -21.38 27.65 -4.51
N PHE A 93 -20.20 28.16 -4.15
CA PHE A 93 -19.56 27.88 -2.87
C PHE A 93 -19.40 29.16 -2.04
N VAL A 94 -19.30 28.99 -0.73
CA VAL A 94 -18.97 30.06 0.20
C VAL A 94 -17.83 29.61 1.11
N PRO A 95 -16.85 30.48 1.42
CA PRO A 95 -15.80 30.17 2.37
C PRO A 95 -16.40 29.82 3.74
N LEU A 96 -15.72 28.92 4.46
CA LEU A 96 -16.12 28.58 5.82
C LEU A 96 -15.85 29.77 6.77
N THR A 97 -16.77 30.03 7.68
CA THR A 97 -16.65 31.10 8.67
C THR A 97 -15.81 30.68 9.88
N GLN A 98 -15.28 31.66 10.61
CA GLN A 98 -14.61 31.41 11.90
C GLN A 98 -15.53 30.71 12.90
N GLU A 99 -16.83 31.04 12.92
CA GLU A 99 -17.81 30.39 13.80
C GLU A 99 -17.99 28.91 13.46
N GLU A 100 -18.05 28.56 12.18
CA GLU A 100 -18.10 27.17 11.71
C GLU A 100 -16.80 26.41 12.03
N HIS A 101 -15.64 27.04 11.81
CA HIS A 101 -14.35 26.50 12.24
C HIS A 101 -14.35 26.20 13.75
N ASP A 102 -14.73 27.19 14.55
CA ASP A 102 -14.74 27.09 15.99
C ASP A 102 -15.73 26.04 16.48
N ALA A 103 -16.82 25.77 15.76
CA ALA A 103 -17.74 24.69 16.07
C ALA A 103 -17.16 23.30 15.77
N LEU A 104 -16.33 23.17 14.73
CA LEU A 104 -15.83 21.90 14.21
C LEU A 104 -14.52 21.43 14.85
N ILE A 105 -13.56 22.32 15.04
CA ILE A 105 -12.14 22.00 15.26
C ILE A 105 -11.91 20.99 16.41
N GLY A 106 -12.68 21.10 17.48
CA GLY A 106 -12.62 20.18 18.63
C GLY A 106 -12.96 18.74 18.27
N LYS A 107 -14.06 18.53 17.53
CA LYS A 107 -14.50 17.20 17.08
C LYS A 107 -13.51 16.58 16.09
N VAL A 108 -12.90 17.42 15.24
CA VAL A 108 -11.86 16.99 14.29
C VAL A 108 -10.63 16.47 15.03
N TYR A 109 -10.09 17.23 16.00
CA TYR A 109 -8.98 16.77 16.84
C TYR A 109 -9.31 15.48 17.59
N VAL A 110 -10.50 15.40 18.19
CA VAL A 110 -10.95 14.20 18.91
C VAL A 110 -10.98 12.97 18.00
N LEU A 111 -11.63 13.08 16.83
CA LEU A 111 -11.70 11.97 15.87
C LEU A 111 -10.31 11.57 15.39
N PHE A 112 -9.46 12.55 15.06
CA PHE A 112 -8.13 12.30 14.51
C PHE A 112 -7.23 11.57 15.51
N VAL A 113 -7.09 12.10 16.73
CA VAL A 113 -6.25 11.51 17.77
C VAL A 113 -6.74 10.11 18.15
N ARG A 114 -8.05 9.93 18.37
CA ARG A 114 -8.62 8.64 18.71
C ARG A 114 -8.42 7.60 17.61
N SER A 115 -8.52 8.03 16.35
CA SER A 115 -8.28 7.16 15.20
C SER A 115 -6.81 6.75 15.08
N LEU A 116 -5.87 7.68 15.30
CA LEU A 116 -4.43 7.36 15.33
C LEU A 116 -4.06 6.43 16.49
N VAL A 117 -4.64 6.62 17.69
CA VAL A 117 -4.48 5.70 18.83
C VAL A 117 -4.99 4.30 18.47
N SER A 118 -6.14 4.21 17.82
CA SER A 118 -6.73 2.94 17.39
C SER A 118 -5.88 2.23 16.34
N CYS A 119 -5.23 2.98 15.45
CA CYS A 119 -4.25 2.47 14.49
C CYS A 119 -2.87 2.22 15.12
N ARG A 120 -2.66 2.54 16.40
CA ARG A 120 -1.38 2.39 17.13
C ARG A 120 -0.25 3.32 16.66
N CYS A 121 -0.59 4.41 15.97
CA CYS A 121 0.32 5.49 15.59
C CYS A 121 0.55 6.44 16.78
N TYR A 122 1.10 5.91 17.88
CA TYR A 122 1.13 6.60 19.17
C TYR A 122 1.98 7.87 19.18
N ARG A 123 3.05 7.94 18.38
CA ARG A 123 3.89 9.13 18.27
C ARG A 123 3.10 10.31 17.71
N ASP A 124 2.49 10.13 16.54
CA ASP A 124 1.69 11.17 15.89
C ASP A 124 0.45 11.49 16.74
N ALA A 125 -0.21 10.47 17.30
CA ALA A 125 -1.33 10.66 18.20
C ALA A 125 -0.96 11.55 19.40
N TYR A 126 0.22 11.35 20.00
CA TYR A 126 0.71 12.17 21.11
C TYR A 126 0.91 13.62 20.69
N GLU A 127 1.61 13.86 19.57
CA GLU A 127 1.92 15.20 19.08
C GLU A 127 0.65 16.00 18.76
N PHE A 128 -0.31 15.39 18.06
CA PHE A 128 -1.60 16.03 17.77
C PHE A 128 -2.50 16.16 19.00
N CYS A 129 -2.40 15.24 19.97
CA CYS A 129 -3.14 15.35 21.23
C CYS A 129 -2.65 16.54 22.07
N VAL A 130 -1.34 16.75 22.18
CA VAL A 130 -0.77 17.93 22.85
C VAL A 130 -1.23 19.22 22.15
N ARG A 131 -1.07 19.30 20.83
CA ARG A 131 -1.53 20.47 20.04
C ARG A 131 -3.03 20.74 20.24
N GLY A 132 -3.85 19.69 20.17
CA GLY A 132 -5.30 19.77 20.34
C GLY A 132 -5.70 20.25 21.73
N ILE A 133 -5.13 19.69 22.80
CA ILE A 133 -5.41 20.13 24.17
C ILE A 133 -5.06 21.61 24.35
N GLU A 134 -3.85 22.02 23.91
CA GLU A 134 -3.40 23.41 24.05
C GLU A 134 -4.29 24.41 23.32
N LEU A 135 -4.78 24.06 22.13
CA LEU A 135 -5.71 24.89 21.37
C LEU A 135 -7.09 24.95 22.04
N LEU A 136 -7.65 23.79 22.36
CA LEU A 136 -9.04 23.66 22.82
C LEU A 136 -9.24 24.17 24.25
N GLU A 137 -8.21 24.11 25.11
CA GLU A 137 -8.24 24.76 26.43
C GLU A 137 -8.33 26.29 26.30
N LYS A 138 -7.63 26.90 25.33
CA LYS A 138 -7.75 28.35 25.05
C LYS A 138 -9.13 28.72 24.51
N MET A 139 -9.78 27.80 23.82
CA MET A 139 -11.14 27.96 23.28
C MET A 139 -12.25 27.57 24.28
N HIS A 140 -11.91 27.14 25.50
CA HIS A 140 -12.85 26.68 26.53
C HIS A 140 -13.75 25.52 26.09
N LYS A 141 -13.18 24.56 25.34
CA LYS A 141 -13.89 23.33 24.90
C LYS A 141 -13.62 22.15 25.83
N ASP A 142 -14.12 22.25 27.06
CA ASP A 142 -13.80 21.30 28.14
C ASP A 142 -14.17 19.84 27.81
N ASP A 143 -15.29 19.60 27.10
CA ASP A 143 -15.73 18.26 26.72
C ASP A 143 -14.77 17.59 25.72
N ASP A 144 -14.34 18.30 24.67
CA ASP A 144 -13.39 17.78 23.68
C ASP A 144 -12.01 17.55 24.33
N VAL A 145 -11.57 18.47 25.21
CA VAL A 145 -10.32 18.34 25.98
C VAL A 145 -10.36 17.11 26.89
N ALA A 146 -11.51 16.80 27.51
CA ALA A 146 -11.65 15.61 28.34
C ALA A 146 -11.41 14.33 27.53
N VAL A 147 -11.97 14.24 26.32
CA VAL A 147 -11.76 13.08 25.44
C VAL A 147 -10.30 12.96 25.00
N LEU A 148 -9.63 14.08 24.67
CA LEU A 148 -8.21 14.06 24.34
C LEU A 148 -7.35 13.61 25.52
N LYS A 149 -7.68 14.04 26.75
CA LYS A 149 -7.00 13.58 27.97
C LYS A 149 -7.18 12.08 28.19
N GLU A 150 -8.34 11.50 27.90
CA GLU A 150 -8.53 10.04 27.92
C GLU A 150 -7.60 9.33 26.92
N GLN A 151 -7.47 9.86 25.69
CA GLN A 151 -6.53 9.29 24.71
C GLN A 151 -5.07 9.42 25.16
N MET A 152 -4.72 10.54 25.82
CA MET A 152 -3.39 10.74 26.40
C MET A 152 -3.06 9.70 27.47
N GLU A 153 -4.03 9.28 28.30
CA GLU A 153 -3.82 8.21 29.28
C GLU A 153 -3.51 6.87 28.60
N ILE A 154 -4.20 6.51 27.51
CA ILE A 154 -3.91 5.30 26.73
C ILE A 154 -2.47 5.34 26.19
N ILE A 155 -2.06 6.47 25.63
CA ILE A 155 -0.70 6.67 25.13
C ILE A 155 0.32 6.53 26.27
N ARG A 156 0.02 7.08 27.45
CA ARG A 156 0.89 6.99 28.64
C ARG A 156 1.03 5.55 29.12
N GLU A 157 -0.06 4.78 29.18
CA GLU A 157 -0.02 3.36 29.57
C GLU A 157 0.87 2.54 28.63
N VAL A 158 0.76 2.80 27.32
CA VAL A 158 1.60 2.18 26.29
C VAL A 158 3.07 2.56 26.47
N TYR A 159 3.36 3.85 26.72
CA TYR A 159 4.70 4.35 26.99
C TYR A 159 5.34 3.65 28.20
N VAL A 160 4.65 3.66 29.35
CA VAL A 160 5.12 3.06 30.60
C VAL A 160 5.38 1.56 30.41
N THR A 161 4.47 0.84 29.75
CA THR A 161 4.62 -0.60 29.49
C THR A 161 5.88 -0.90 28.66
N ARG A 162 6.15 -0.10 27.62
CA ARG A 162 7.35 -0.25 26.78
C ARG A 162 8.64 0.11 27.53
N GLN A 163 8.64 1.22 28.24
CA GLN A 163 9.75 1.69 29.07
C GLN A 163 10.12 0.64 30.13
N SER A 164 9.14 0.11 30.86
CA SER A 164 9.39 -0.91 31.88
C SER A 164 9.98 -2.20 31.31
N ARG A 165 9.59 -2.61 30.10
CA ARG A 165 10.23 -3.75 29.40
C ARG A 165 11.68 -3.45 29.00
N ARG A 166 11.96 -2.23 28.56
CA ARG A 166 13.30 -1.81 28.10
C ARG A 166 14.28 -1.65 29.27
N GLU A 167 13.83 -1.03 30.37
CA GLU A 167 14.69 -0.67 31.50
C GLU A 167 14.68 -1.72 32.62
N SER A 168 13.84 -2.77 32.53
CA SER A 168 13.66 -3.78 33.59
C SER A 168 13.38 -3.17 34.97
N ARG A 169 12.76 -1.98 35.01
CA ARG A 169 12.32 -1.26 36.22
C ARG A 169 10.91 -0.71 36.06
N THR A 170 10.20 -0.52 37.17
CA THR A 170 8.91 0.16 37.17
C THR A 170 9.12 1.65 36.92
N VAL A 171 8.61 2.16 35.80
CA VAL A 171 8.57 3.58 35.47
C VAL A 171 7.30 4.18 36.06
N GLY A 172 7.42 5.34 36.73
CA GLY A 172 6.32 5.98 37.44
C GLY A 172 5.37 6.72 36.49
N ALA A 173 4.12 6.89 36.90
CA ALA A 173 3.08 7.57 36.11
C ALA A 173 3.38 9.07 35.84
N ASP A 174 4.25 9.68 36.66
CA ASP A 174 4.64 11.10 36.55
C ASP A 174 5.81 11.36 35.59
N GLU A 175 6.34 10.32 34.92
CA GLU A 175 7.47 10.47 34.00
C GLU A 175 7.04 11.14 32.68
N GLN A 176 7.80 12.14 32.23
CA GLN A 176 7.51 12.86 31.00
C GLN A 176 7.65 11.91 29.79
N ILE A 177 6.66 11.93 28.90
CA ILE A 177 6.67 11.10 27.68
C ILE A 177 7.74 11.64 26.72
N ASP A 178 8.69 10.78 26.36
CA ASP A 178 9.59 11.01 25.22
C ASP A 178 8.95 10.43 23.94
N PRO A 179 8.45 11.27 23.01
CA PRO A 179 7.73 10.81 21.81
C PRO A 179 8.60 9.95 20.89
N ARG A 180 9.94 10.05 20.97
CA ARG A 180 10.87 9.24 20.17
C ARG A 180 10.80 7.75 20.52
N ILE A 181 10.33 7.42 21.72
CA ILE A 181 10.17 6.02 22.19
C ILE A 181 8.81 5.46 21.75
N LEU A 182 7.84 6.31 21.41
CA LEU A 182 6.56 5.88 20.88
C LEU A 182 6.70 5.40 19.43
N ASN A 183 5.87 4.43 19.09
CA ASN A 183 5.76 3.93 17.72
C ASN A 183 5.12 4.99 16.82
N ALA A 184 5.78 5.32 15.72
CA ALA A 184 5.16 6.01 14.59
C ALA A 184 4.40 5.01 13.69
N GLN A 185 4.99 3.83 13.46
CA GLN A 185 4.36 2.74 12.71
C GLN A 185 3.34 1.99 13.57
N GLY A 186 2.12 1.96 13.05
CA GLY A 186 0.97 1.24 13.56
C GLY A 186 0.45 0.22 12.53
N VAL A 187 -0.82 -0.12 12.64
CA VAL A 187 -1.50 -1.08 11.76
C VAL A 187 -2.93 -0.64 11.44
N ALA A 188 -3.36 -0.99 10.24
CA ALA A 188 -4.72 -0.87 9.74
C ALA A 188 -5.23 -2.25 9.30
N ARG A 189 -6.54 -2.35 9.06
CA ARG A 189 -7.14 -3.58 8.54
C ARG A 189 -6.68 -3.84 7.11
N ARG A 190 -6.18 -5.05 6.84
CA ARG A 190 -5.84 -5.53 5.49
C ARG A 190 -7.01 -6.35 4.95
N VAL A 191 -8.00 -5.67 4.41
CA VAL A 191 -9.30 -6.26 4.05
C VAL A 191 -9.79 -5.75 2.71
N LEU A 192 -10.67 -6.50 2.05
CA LEU A 192 -11.38 -6.01 0.89
C LEU A 192 -12.51 -5.09 1.37
N TYR A 193 -12.39 -3.78 1.13
CA TYR A 193 -13.42 -2.82 1.53
C TYR A 193 -14.77 -3.17 0.89
N PRO A 194 -15.90 -3.08 1.61
CA PRO A 194 -17.20 -3.53 1.10
C PRO A 194 -17.71 -2.77 -0.12
N TRP A 195 -17.22 -1.54 -0.31
CA TRP A 195 -17.55 -0.66 -1.42
C TRP A 195 -16.45 -0.65 -2.50
N ASN A 196 -15.47 -1.55 -2.43
CA ASN A 196 -14.49 -1.68 -3.50
C ASN A 196 -15.09 -2.48 -4.66
N GLU A 197 -15.43 -1.78 -5.74
CA GLU A 197 -16.00 -2.38 -6.96
C GLU A 197 -14.93 -2.72 -8.02
N HIS A 198 -13.65 -2.47 -7.73
CA HIS A 198 -12.54 -2.66 -8.68
C HIS A 198 -11.84 -4.01 -8.57
N GLU A 199 -11.98 -4.71 -7.43
CA GLU A 199 -11.31 -5.99 -7.23
C GLU A 199 -11.94 -7.08 -8.12
N PRO A 200 -11.17 -7.71 -9.02
CA PRO A 200 -11.72 -8.71 -9.93
C PRO A 200 -11.95 -10.05 -9.22
N ASP A 201 -12.87 -10.86 -9.75
CA ASP A 201 -12.78 -12.30 -9.52
C ASP A 201 -11.57 -12.85 -10.29
N ARG A 202 -10.46 -12.99 -9.56
CA ARG A 202 -9.18 -13.51 -10.08
C ARG A 202 -9.31 -14.93 -10.63
N LYS A 203 -10.35 -15.68 -10.25
CA LYS A 203 -10.56 -17.09 -10.59
C LYS A 203 -11.55 -17.28 -11.73
N ALA A 204 -12.22 -16.21 -12.16
CA ALA A 204 -13.14 -16.25 -13.28
C ALA A 204 -12.41 -16.67 -14.57
N GLU A 205 -13.11 -17.40 -15.44
CA GLU A 205 -12.56 -17.95 -16.68
C GLU A 205 -12.07 -16.84 -17.63
N GLU A 206 -12.77 -15.71 -17.67
CA GLU A 206 -12.40 -14.53 -18.44
C GLU A 206 -11.08 -13.93 -17.93
N THR A 207 -10.90 -13.89 -16.60
CA THR A 207 -9.67 -13.40 -15.97
C THR A 207 -8.50 -14.34 -16.26
N LEU A 208 -8.69 -15.66 -16.12
CA LEU A 208 -7.69 -16.66 -16.48
C LEU A 208 -7.32 -16.59 -17.97
N SER A 209 -8.29 -16.41 -18.85
CA SER A 209 -8.09 -16.25 -20.28
C SER A 209 -7.28 -15.00 -20.61
N LEU A 210 -7.58 -13.87 -19.95
CA LEU A 210 -6.85 -12.62 -20.10
C LEU A 210 -5.40 -12.75 -19.62
N LEU A 211 -5.17 -13.30 -18.43
CA LEU A 211 -3.83 -13.47 -17.87
C LEU A 211 -3.01 -14.43 -18.72
N ASN A 212 -3.58 -15.55 -19.16
CA ASN A 212 -2.94 -16.46 -20.09
C ASN A 212 -2.63 -15.80 -21.43
N ALA A 213 -3.48 -14.88 -21.90
CA ALA A 213 -3.22 -14.14 -23.12
C ALA A 213 -1.98 -13.26 -23.02
N ARG A 214 -1.84 -12.51 -21.93
CA ARG A 214 -0.66 -11.67 -21.66
C ARG A 214 0.59 -12.49 -21.41
N LEU A 215 0.46 -13.62 -20.71
CA LEU A 215 1.58 -14.51 -20.37
C LEU A 215 2.25 -15.13 -21.60
N ARG A 216 1.52 -15.35 -22.70
CA ARG A 216 2.08 -15.99 -23.91
C ARG A 216 3.29 -15.28 -24.48
N ASP A 217 3.32 -13.95 -24.38
CA ASP A 217 4.38 -13.14 -24.99
C ASP A 217 5.69 -13.21 -24.20
N ILE A 218 5.58 -13.36 -22.87
CA ILE A 218 6.73 -13.33 -21.95
C ILE A 218 7.15 -14.70 -21.40
N ALA A 219 6.25 -15.68 -21.41
CA ALA A 219 6.43 -17.01 -20.85
C ALA A 219 5.64 -18.07 -21.65
N PRO A 220 6.01 -18.33 -22.92
CA PRO A 220 5.21 -19.12 -23.85
C PRO A 220 5.04 -20.59 -23.45
N LYS A 221 5.88 -21.13 -22.57
CA LYS A 221 5.77 -22.49 -22.02
C LYS A 221 4.96 -22.56 -20.73
N CYS A 222 4.44 -21.45 -20.24
CA CYS A 222 3.68 -21.39 -19.00
C CYS A 222 2.19 -21.08 -19.26
N GLU A 223 1.35 -21.40 -18.29
CA GLU A 223 -0.05 -21.02 -18.22
C GLU A 223 -0.45 -20.71 -16.77
N VAL A 224 -1.42 -19.83 -16.60
CA VAL A 224 -2.03 -19.50 -15.31
C VAL A 224 -3.21 -20.44 -15.07
N ARG A 225 -3.26 -21.07 -13.90
CA ARG A 225 -4.37 -21.93 -13.47
C ARG A 225 -4.80 -21.57 -12.05
N ALA A 226 -6.05 -21.88 -11.70
CA ALA A 226 -6.46 -21.90 -10.31
C ALA A 226 -5.87 -23.12 -9.59
N VAL A 227 -5.35 -22.92 -8.38
CA VAL A 227 -4.71 -23.95 -7.55
C VAL A 227 -5.26 -23.90 -6.13
N ALA A 228 -5.52 -25.06 -5.56
CA ALA A 228 -5.94 -25.21 -4.16
C ALA A 228 -4.69 -25.24 -3.27
N LEU A 229 -4.52 -24.21 -2.44
CA LEU A 229 -3.43 -24.10 -1.47
C LEU A 229 -3.97 -24.22 -0.05
N PRO A 230 -3.13 -24.57 0.94
CA PRO A 230 -3.52 -24.47 2.35
C PRO A 230 -3.88 -23.02 2.72
N ALA A 231 -4.96 -22.84 3.48
CA ALA A 231 -5.27 -21.55 4.09
C ALA A 231 -4.23 -21.23 5.18
N LEU A 232 -3.64 -20.03 5.08
CA LEU A 232 -2.57 -19.60 5.98
C LEU A 232 -3.08 -18.67 7.11
N HIS A 233 -4.19 -18.00 6.88
CA HIS A 233 -4.88 -17.19 7.89
C HIS A 233 -5.53 -18.09 8.96
N GLY A 234 -5.49 -17.67 10.22
CA GLY A 234 -6.17 -18.39 11.32
C GLY A 234 -5.46 -19.65 11.82
N SER A 235 -4.37 -20.11 11.20
CA SER A 235 -3.55 -21.19 11.76
C SER A 235 -2.86 -20.69 13.03
N THR A 236 -3.24 -21.25 14.17
CA THR A 236 -2.45 -21.16 15.41
C THR A 236 -1.02 -21.64 15.16
N ASN A 237 -0.09 -21.33 16.07
CA ASN A 237 1.34 -21.69 15.96
C ASN A 237 1.62 -23.19 15.75
N ASP A 238 0.60 -24.04 15.85
CA ASP A 238 0.65 -25.47 15.55
C ASP A 238 0.09 -25.73 14.14
N ALA A 239 0.90 -26.34 13.28
CA ALA A 239 0.42 -26.87 12.00
C ALA A 239 -0.61 -27.98 12.27
N PRO A 240 -1.70 -28.07 11.49
CA PRO A 240 -2.68 -29.15 11.67
C PRO A 240 -2.00 -30.51 11.48
N GLU A 241 -2.06 -31.37 12.51
CA GLU A 241 -1.41 -32.70 12.55
C GLU A 241 -1.88 -33.65 11.44
N ASP A 242 -3.06 -33.40 10.84
CA ASP A 242 -3.72 -34.31 9.89
C ASP A 242 -3.83 -33.78 8.45
N GLY A 243 -3.23 -32.62 8.11
CA GLY A 243 -3.26 -32.07 6.74
C GLY A 243 -4.65 -31.64 6.23
N ALA A 244 -5.71 -31.81 7.02
CA ALA A 244 -7.06 -31.30 6.77
C ALA A 244 -7.19 -29.86 7.28
N GLY A 245 -6.41 -28.95 6.72
CA GLY A 245 -6.61 -27.50 6.89
C GLY A 245 -7.64 -26.98 5.90
N ASP A 246 -8.22 -25.81 6.18
CA ASP A 246 -9.03 -25.08 5.20
C ASP A 246 -8.23 -24.85 3.91
N VAL A 247 -8.93 -24.85 2.77
CA VAL A 247 -8.32 -24.68 1.45
C VAL A 247 -8.59 -23.27 0.95
N SER A 248 -7.52 -22.58 0.53
CA SER A 248 -7.57 -21.30 -0.17
C SER A 248 -7.25 -21.51 -1.65
N VAL A 249 -8.23 -21.27 -2.51
CA VAL A 249 -7.99 -21.28 -3.97
C VAL A 249 -7.27 -19.99 -4.36
N GLN A 250 -6.11 -20.12 -5.01
CA GLN A 250 -5.28 -19.03 -5.52
C GLN A 250 -4.95 -19.25 -6.99
N LEU A 251 -4.21 -18.32 -7.59
CA LEU A 251 -3.62 -18.52 -8.92
C LEU A 251 -2.24 -19.15 -8.79
N GLY A 252 -1.85 -19.95 -9.77
CA GLY A 252 -0.53 -20.55 -9.89
C GLY A 252 -0.09 -20.58 -11.34
N LEU A 253 1.22 -20.60 -11.55
CA LEU A 253 1.84 -20.74 -12.87
C LEU A 253 2.18 -22.20 -13.12
N PHE A 254 1.85 -22.76 -14.28
CA PHE A 254 2.06 -24.18 -14.60
C PHE A 254 2.76 -24.34 -15.95
N ALA A 255 3.56 -25.40 -16.07
CA ALA A 255 4.23 -25.75 -17.31
C ALA A 255 3.27 -26.39 -18.33
N LYS A 256 3.19 -25.85 -19.54
CA LYS A 256 2.47 -26.45 -20.68
C LYS A 256 3.23 -27.59 -21.35
N ASP A 257 4.55 -27.54 -21.23
CA ASP A 257 5.49 -28.48 -21.85
C ASP A 257 6.64 -28.78 -20.88
N ASP A 258 7.42 -29.82 -21.18
CA ASP A 258 8.65 -30.09 -20.45
C ASP A 258 9.65 -28.91 -20.60
N ILE A 259 10.21 -28.49 -19.48
CA ILE A 259 11.19 -27.41 -19.33
C ILE A 259 12.52 -28.03 -18.89
N THR A 260 13.57 -27.70 -19.62
CA THR A 260 14.90 -28.24 -19.35
C THR A 260 15.61 -27.50 -18.22
N PRO A 261 16.50 -28.17 -17.46
CA PRO A 261 17.36 -27.50 -16.48
C PRO A 261 18.12 -26.30 -17.08
N GLY A 262 18.09 -25.15 -16.40
CA GLY A 262 18.78 -23.93 -16.81
C GLY A 262 18.06 -23.08 -17.86
N GLU A 263 16.93 -23.56 -18.40
CA GLU A 263 16.11 -22.83 -19.36
C GLU A 263 15.48 -21.58 -18.72
N ILE A 264 15.49 -20.45 -19.44
CA ILE A 264 14.76 -19.23 -19.05
C ILE A 264 13.35 -19.35 -19.60
N ILE A 265 12.35 -19.28 -18.72
CA ILE A 265 10.95 -19.56 -19.05
C ILE A 265 10.00 -18.37 -18.90
N LEU A 266 10.47 -17.28 -18.29
CA LEU A 266 9.74 -16.02 -18.14
C LEU A 266 10.74 -14.86 -18.23
N ARG A 267 10.35 -13.79 -18.93
CA ARG A 267 11.05 -12.50 -19.00
C ARG A 267 10.04 -11.37 -18.94
N GLU A 268 9.95 -10.66 -17.83
CA GLU A 268 8.97 -9.60 -17.64
C GLU A 268 9.67 -8.29 -17.28
N SER A 269 9.31 -7.22 -17.98
CA SER A 269 9.67 -5.84 -17.65
C SER A 269 8.53 -5.17 -16.89
N SER A 270 8.86 -4.19 -16.05
CA SER A 270 7.87 -3.35 -15.37
C SER A 270 8.24 -1.87 -15.50
N LEU A 271 7.21 -1.02 -15.59
CA LEU A 271 7.28 0.43 -15.47
C LEU A 271 6.73 0.91 -14.11
N LEU A 272 6.08 0.01 -13.36
CA LEU A 272 5.70 0.26 -11.98
C LEU A 272 6.88 -0.12 -11.07
N THR A 273 7.90 0.74 -11.11
CA THR A 273 9.18 0.58 -10.43
C THR A 273 9.46 1.79 -9.53
N ALA A 274 10.23 1.56 -8.46
CA ALA A 274 10.65 2.59 -7.53
C ALA A 274 12.06 2.30 -6.99
N THR A 275 12.82 3.38 -6.75
CA THR A 275 14.14 3.36 -6.14
C THR A 275 14.25 4.45 -5.08
N ASN A 276 14.86 4.13 -3.94
CA ASN A 276 15.14 5.13 -2.89
C ASN A 276 16.54 5.74 -3.03
N ARG A 277 17.32 5.34 -4.04
CA ARG A 277 18.61 5.95 -4.33
C ARG A 277 18.44 7.31 -5.00
N LEU A 278 19.34 8.23 -4.63
CA LEU A 278 19.46 9.55 -5.20
C LEU A 278 20.66 9.55 -6.17
N HIS A 279 20.46 10.05 -7.40
CA HIS A 279 21.52 10.21 -8.41
C HIS A 279 22.27 8.93 -8.81
N ASP A 280 21.59 7.80 -8.89
CA ASP A 280 22.17 6.57 -9.43
C ASP A 280 22.02 6.56 -10.97
N ASP A 281 22.97 5.97 -11.69
CA ASP A 281 22.97 5.91 -13.17
C ASP A 281 21.95 4.88 -13.68
N LEU A 282 20.67 5.06 -13.33
CA LEU A 282 19.57 4.16 -13.64
C LEU A 282 18.56 4.83 -14.57
N CYS A 283 18.00 4.04 -15.48
CA CYS A 283 16.84 4.43 -16.28
C CYS A 283 15.64 4.76 -15.38
N ASP A 284 15.00 5.91 -15.58
CA ASP A 284 13.80 6.26 -14.81
C ASP A 284 12.65 5.25 -15.03
N ALA A 285 12.52 4.72 -16.25
CA ALA A 285 11.41 3.83 -16.62
C ALA A 285 11.54 2.40 -16.04
N CYS A 286 12.71 1.77 -16.18
CA CYS A 286 12.90 0.35 -15.86
C CYS A 286 13.92 0.09 -14.75
N ASN A 287 14.57 1.14 -14.25
CA ASN A 287 15.67 1.10 -13.27
C ASN A 287 16.83 0.16 -13.64
N ALA A 288 17.01 -0.13 -14.93
CA ALA A 288 18.23 -0.73 -15.46
C ALA A 288 19.38 0.28 -15.45
N PRO A 289 20.65 -0.15 -15.33
CA PRO A 289 21.79 0.73 -15.53
C PRO A 289 21.72 1.45 -16.89
N LEU A 290 22.03 2.74 -16.91
CA LEU A 290 22.12 3.51 -18.14
C LEU A 290 23.29 3.00 -19.01
N PRO A 291 23.16 3.02 -20.35
CA PRO A 291 24.26 2.70 -21.24
C PRO A 291 25.45 3.63 -21.02
N GLU A 292 26.67 3.11 -21.25
CA GLU A 292 27.87 3.95 -21.25
C GLU A 292 27.75 5.08 -22.29
N LEU A 293 28.35 6.25 -22.02
CA LEU A 293 28.31 7.40 -22.92
C LEU A 293 28.87 7.11 -24.33
N SER A 294 29.74 6.09 -24.47
CA SER A 294 30.28 5.63 -25.74
C SER A 294 29.45 4.55 -26.45
N SER A 295 28.30 4.17 -25.90
CA SER A 295 27.40 3.17 -26.47
C SER A 295 26.89 3.61 -27.85
N GLU A 296 26.75 2.66 -28.79
CA GLU A 296 26.09 2.90 -30.09
C GLU A 296 24.63 3.31 -29.92
N ASN A 297 24.00 2.85 -28.82
CA ASN A 297 22.66 3.25 -28.40
C ASN A 297 22.79 4.02 -27.09
N PRO A 298 22.96 5.36 -27.15
CA PRO A 298 23.11 6.18 -25.95
C PRO A 298 21.79 6.29 -25.18
N ALA A 299 21.90 6.71 -23.92
CA ALA A 299 20.75 7.09 -23.12
C ALA A 299 19.98 8.25 -23.77
N VAL A 300 18.67 8.31 -23.52
CA VAL A 300 17.75 9.31 -24.05
C VAL A 300 17.26 10.17 -22.88
N ALA A 301 17.51 11.47 -22.92
CA ALA A 301 17.01 12.41 -21.92
C ALA A 301 15.56 12.84 -22.24
N CYS A 302 14.79 13.21 -21.23
CA CYS A 302 13.53 13.92 -21.45
C CYS A 302 13.82 15.37 -21.85
N ASP A 303 13.09 15.91 -22.83
CA ASP A 303 13.24 17.31 -23.24
C ASP A 303 12.64 18.31 -22.21
N GLY A 304 11.73 17.85 -21.35
CA GLY A 304 10.99 18.67 -20.39
C GLY A 304 11.50 18.59 -18.94
N CYS A 305 12.54 17.81 -18.67
CA CYS A 305 13.10 17.62 -17.34
C CYS A 305 14.63 17.73 -17.38
N ASP A 306 15.23 18.24 -16.31
CA ASP A 306 16.69 18.38 -16.24
C ASP A 306 17.41 17.05 -15.98
N ASP A 307 16.86 16.18 -15.12
CA ASP A 307 17.55 14.98 -14.61
C ASP A 307 16.88 13.63 -14.98
N THR A 308 15.82 13.63 -15.80
CA THR A 308 15.18 12.37 -16.24
C THR A 308 15.87 11.76 -17.45
N ILE A 309 16.44 10.57 -17.25
CA ILE A 309 17.17 9.84 -18.30
C ILE A 309 16.64 8.41 -18.45
N PHE A 310 16.48 7.99 -19.70
CA PHE A 310 16.03 6.66 -20.10
C PHE A 310 17.15 5.88 -20.79
N CYS A 311 17.22 4.56 -20.59
CA CYS A 311 18.26 3.73 -21.21
C CYS A 311 18.08 3.54 -22.72
N SER A 312 16.91 3.88 -23.28
CA SER A 312 16.60 3.68 -24.70
C SER A 312 15.39 4.52 -25.12
N GLN A 313 15.23 4.71 -26.43
CA GLN A 313 14.03 5.36 -27.00
C GLN A 313 12.75 4.62 -26.62
N GLN A 314 12.79 3.28 -26.57
CA GLN A 314 11.63 2.48 -26.16
C GLN A 314 11.20 2.80 -24.72
N CYS A 315 12.15 2.86 -23.78
CA CYS A 315 11.84 3.23 -22.38
C CYS A 315 11.33 4.66 -22.27
N HIS A 316 11.89 5.59 -23.04
CA HIS A 316 11.39 6.96 -23.12
C HIS A 316 9.94 6.99 -23.58
N ASP A 317 9.64 6.43 -24.75
CA ASP A 317 8.30 6.50 -25.36
C ASP A 317 7.25 5.80 -24.49
N GLN A 318 7.59 4.64 -23.94
CA GLN A 318 6.71 3.93 -23.00
C GLN A 318 6.48 4.73 -21.72
N ALA A 319 7.50 5.38 -21.16
CA ALA A 319 7.34 6.20 -19.97
C ALA A 319 6.38 7.36 -20.22
N GLN A 320 6.50 8.05 -21.37
CA GLN A 320 5.60 9.15 -21.73
C GLN A 320 4.13 8.71 -21.76
N GLU A 321 3.84 7.54 -22.33
CA GLU A 321 2.48 7.01 -22.42
C GLU A 321 1.96 6.43 -21.09
N VAL A 322 2.86 6.03 -20.19
CA VAL A 322 2.48 5.19 -19.04
C VAL A 322 2.44 5.95 -17.73
N TYR A 323 3.38 6.85 -17.44
CA TYR A 323 3.43 7.60 -16.17
C TYR A 323 4.06 9.00 -16.26
N HIS A 324 5.00 9.20 -17.19
CA HIS A 324 5.83 10.40 -17.21
C HIS A 324 5.03 11.62 -17.66
N GLY A 325 3.99 11.44 -18.48
CA GLY A 325 3.12 12.53 -18.92
C GLY A 325 2.51 13.34 -17.76
N ALA A 326 2.20 12.70 -16.63
CA ALA A 326 1.65 13.36 -15.44
C ALA A 326 2.69 13.96 -14.48
N VAL A 327 3.99 13.72 -14.70
CA VAL A 327 5.06 14.20 -13.79
C VAL A 327 6.17 14.97 -14.51
N CYS A 328 6.09 15.06 -15.84
CA CYS A 328 7.07 15.77 -16.66
C CYS A 328 7.14 17.24 -16.24
N GLY A 329 8.34 17.72 -15.87
CA GLY A 329 8.57 19.09 -15.41
C GLY A 329 8.18 19.36 -13.94
N LEU A 330 7.64 18.38 -13.21
CA LEU A 330 7.21 18.50 -11.81
C LEU A 330 8.16 17.78 -10.83
N LEU A 331 9.31 17.32 -11.31
CA LEU A 331 10.18 16.41 -10.56
C LEU A 331 10.91 17.07 -9.39
N ASP A 332 11.12 18.39 -9.41
CA ASP A 332 11.81 19.11 -8.34
C ASP A 332 11.15 18.87 -6.96
N GLY A 333 9.81 18.86 -6.92
CA GLY A 333 9.04 18.57 -5.72
C GLY A 333 9.02 17.08 -5.38
N LEU A 334 8.74 16.25 -6.39
CA LEU A 334 8.54 14.80 -6.24
C LEU A 334 9.81 14.04 -5.86
N GLU A 335 10.98 14.46 -6.35
CA GLU A 335 12.26 13.78 -6.08
C GLU A 335 12.65 13.80 -4.61
N SER A 336 12.18 14.80 -3.85
CA SER A 336 12.43 14.90 -2.41
C SER A 336 11.61 13.89 -1.59
N ILE A 337 10.50 13.39 -2.14
CA ILE A 337 9.60 12.51 -1.41
C ILE A 337 10.23 11.13 -1.26
N GLY A 338 10.29 10.66 -0.03
CA GLY A 338 10.65 9.28 0.30
C GLY A 338 12.12 8.89 0.13
N LYS A 339 13.01 9.88 -0.03
CA LYS A 339 14.47 9.68 -0.10
C LYS A 339 15.16 9.82 1.26
N ASP A 340 14.71 10.76 2.08
CA ASP A 340 15.22 10.97 3.44
C ASP A 340 14.51 10.05 4.44
N ILE A 341 15.06 8.85 4.63
CA ILE A 341 14.46 7.81 5.49
C ILE A 341 14.99 7.98 6.93
N PRO A 342 14.16 8.41 7.90
CA PRO A 342 14.63 8.73 9.25
C PRO A 342 15.09 7.49 10.03
N ASP A 343 14.39 6.37 9.85
CA ASP A 343 14.70 5.08 10.47
C ASP A 343 15.02 4.04 9.37
N PRO A 344 16.24 3.48 9.33
CA PRO A 344 16.61 2.46 8.35
C PRO A 344 15.69 1.23 8.32
N THR A 345 14.96 0.95 9.40
CA THR A 345 13.99 -0.15 9.46
C THR A 345 12.74 0.10 8.60
N ASP A 346 12.43 1.36 8.28
CA ASP A 346 11.29 1.76 7.44
C ASP A 346 11.63 1.74 5.94
N LYS A 347 12.85 1.34 5.54
CA LYS A 347 13.30 1.39 4.12
C LYS A 347 12.34 0.71 3.14
N ALA A 348 11.78 -0.44 3.53
CA ALA A 348 10.81 -1.15 2.70
C ALA A 348 9.50 -0.35 2.56
N ASP A 349 9.03 0.28 3.64
CA ASP A 349 7.78 1.03 3.66
C ASP A 349 7.86 2.30 2.80
N TYR A 350 9.02 2.96 2.80
CA TYR A 350 9.30 4.08 1.91
C TYR A 350 9.37 3.66 0.44
N LEU A 351 9.90 2.48 0.13
CA LEU A 351 9.85 1.95 -1.24
C LEU A 351 8.40 1.70 -1.71
N TYR A 352 7.52 1.23 -0.82
CA TYR A 352 6.10 1.08 -1.15
C TYR A 352 5.40 2.44 -1.35
N LEU A 353 5.78 3.49 -0.60
CA LEU A 353 5.30 4.86 -0.85
C LEU A 353 5.72 5.34 -2.24
N LEU A 354 6.95 5.06 -2.65
CA LEU A 354 7.42 5.44 -3.99
C LEU A 354 6.71 4.65 -5.11
N LEU A 355 6.39 3.37 -4.89
CA LEU A 355 5.51 2.61 -5.81
C LEU A 355 4.10 3.20 -5.85
N LEU A 356 3.57 3.67 -4.72
CA LEU A 356 2.29 4.37 -4.69
C LEU A 356 2.34 5.64 -5.56
N GLY A 357 3.38 6.45 -5.41
CA GLY A 357 3.60 7.63 -6.26
C GLY A 357 3.68 7.29 -7.75
N ARG A 358 4.44 6.25 -8.11
CA ARG A 358 4.50 5.76 -9.50
C ARG A 358 3.13 5.30 -10.01
N ALA A 359 2.33 4.60 -9.19
CA ALA A 359 0.99 4.17 -9.57
C ALA A 359 0.00 5.33 -9.72
N ILE A 360 0.11 6.38 -8.90
CA ILE A 360 -0.66 7.62 -9.06
C ILE A 360 -0.30 8.31 -10.38
N ALA A 361 1.00 8.47 -10.68
CA ALA A 361 1.47 9.00 -11.96
C ALA A 361 0.97 8.18 -13.16
N MET A 362 0.94 6.85 -13.03
CA MET A 362 0.40 5.97 -14.05
C MET A 362 -1.10 6.16 -14.27
N ALA A 363 -1.86 6.21 -13.18
CA ALA A 363 -3.30 6.42 -13.19
C ALA A 363 -3.66 7.77 -13.82
N ALA A 364 -2.95 8.84 -13.44
CA ALA A 364 -3.15 10.18 -13.97
C ALA A 364 -2.81 10.26 -15.46
N THR A 365 -1.67 9.72 -15.89
CA THR A 365 -1.24 9.75 -17.31
C THR A 365 -2.21 8.96 -18.21
N GLN A 366 -2.71 7.83 -17.71
CA GLN A 366 -3.60 6.96 -18.48
C GLN A 366 -5.09 7.26 -18.28
N GLU A 367 -5.43 8.26 -17.47
CA GLU A 367 -6.80 8.64 -17.11
C GLU A 367 -7.64 7.45 -16.61
N LYS A 368 -7.08 6.67 -15.68
CA LYS A 368 -7.71 5.46 -15.12
C LYS A 368 -7.77 5.50 -13.60
N HIS A 369 -8.73 4.76 -13.05
CA HIS A 369 -8.71 4.46 -11.62
C HIS A 369 -7.44 3.64 -11.27
N PRO A 370 -6.70 3.94 -10.18
CA PRO A 370 -5.44 3.26 -9.86
C PRO A 370 -5.56 1.73 -9.69
N LEU A 371 -6.70 1.24 -9.17
CA LEU A 371 -6.96 -0.21 -9.04
C LEU A 371 -7.29 -0.90 -10.37
N GLU A 372 -7.53 -0.14 -11.43
CA GLU A 372 -7.78 -0.63 -12.79
C GLU A 372 -6.50 -0.74 -13.63
N LEU A 373 -5.36 -0.28 -13.11
CA LEU A 373 -4.07 -0.41 -13.78
C LEU A 373 -3.75 -1.89 -14.04
N PRO A 374 -3.30 -2.27 -15.25
CA PRO A 374 -2.93 -3.65 -15.59
C PRO A 374 -1.94 -4.31 -14.62
N GLU A 375 -1.04 -3.51 -14.05
CA GLU A 375 0.00 -3.89 -13.10
C GLU A 375 -0.56 -4.18 -11.70
N VAL A 376 -1.75 -3.66 -11.39
CA VAL A 376 -2.35 -3.69 -10.04
C VAL A 376 -3.60 -4.57 -9.97
N LYS A 377 -4.46 -4.55 -11.00
CA LYS A 377 -5.81 -5.12 -10.90
C LYS A 377 -5.81 -6.59 -10.46
N TYR A 378 -4.88 -7.39 -10.98
CA TYR A 378 -4.89 -8.85 -10.82
C TYR A 378 -3.87 -9.41 -9.82
N ILE A 379 -3.03 -8.56 -9.21
CA ILE A 379 -2.08 -8.99 -8.19
C ILE A 379 -2.78 -9.21 -6.84
N TRP A 380 -2.21 -10.10 -6.03
CA TRP A 380 -2.78 -10.54 -4.78
C TRP A 380 -2.62 -9.49 -3.67
N GLY A 381 -3.70 -9.22 -2.92
CA GLY A 381 -3.71 -8.24 -1.84
C GLY A 381 -3.60 -8.80 -0.42
N ASP A 382 -3.64 -10.14 -0.26
CA ASP A 382 -3.66 -10.82 1.06
C ASP A 382 -4.75 -10.26 1.98
N PHE A 383 -5.95 -10.09 1.43
CA PHE A 383 -7.09 -9.54 2.15
C PHE A 383 -7.67 -10.58 3.10
N HIS A 384 -7.82 -10.20 4.37
CA HIS A 384 -8.51 -10.97 5.38
C HIS A 384 -10.03 -10.82 5.24
N ASP A 385 -10.76 -11.84 5.71
CA ASP A 385 -12.22 -11.77 5.81
C ASP A 385 -12.63 -10.78 6.90
N LEU A 386 -13.53 -9.85 6.56
CA LEU A 386 -14.07 -8.86 7.48
C LEU A 386 -14.84 -9.51 8.64
N GLU A 387 -15.40 -10.70 8.46
CA GLU A 387 -16.11 -11.43 9.53
C GLU A 387 -15.18 -11.90 10.65
N GLN A 388 -13.87 -11.99 10.39
CA GLN A 388 -12.86 -12.34 11.38
C GLN A 388 -12.41 -11.15 12.24
N SER A 389 -12.94 -9.95 12.00
CA SER A 389 -12.57 -8.76 12.75
C SER A 389 -13.04 -8.82 14.20
N SER A 390 -12.13 -8.49 15.12
CA SER A 390 -12.45 -8.38 16.54
C SER A 390 -13.09 -7.03 16.84
N THR A 391 -13.99 -6.98 17.83
CA THR A 391 -14.49 -5.71 18.39
C THR A 391 -13.46 -5.02 19.29
N ILE A 392 -12.36 -5.69 19.63
CA ILE A 392 -11.26 -5.14 20.42
C ILE A 392 -10.11 -4.76 19.47
N PRO A 393 -9.82 -3.47 19.26
CA PRO A 393 -8.81 -3.00 18.29
C PRO A 393 -7.38 -3.52 18.54
N THR A 394 -7.06 -3.91 19.77
CA THR A 394 -5.71 -4.38 20.16
C THR A 394 -5.40 -5.81 19.69
N ASP A 395 -6.42 -6.60 19.36
CA ASP A 395 -6.28 -8.01 18.98
C ASP A 395 -7.04 -8.35 17.68
N ASP A 396 -7.29 -7.37 16.82
CA ASP A 396 -7.94 -7.61 15.52
C ASP A 396 -6.98 -8.40 14.60
N PRO A 397 -7.29 -9.67 14.25
CA PRO A 397 -6.41 -10.49 13.40
C PRO A 397 -6.33 -9.98 11.97
N THR A 398 -7.23 -9.07 11.57
CA THR A 398 -7.22 -8.43 10.25
C THR A 398 -6.30 -7.20 10.21
N ALA A 399 -5.83 -6.70 11.37
CA ALA A 399 -4.98 -5.51 11.47
C ALA A 399 -3.51 -5.82 11.15
N THR A 400 -3.25 -6.19 9.89
CA THR A 400 -1.94 -6.63 9.39
C THR A 400 -1.31 -5.67 8.37
N LEU A 401 -2.05 -4.66 7.89
CA LEU A 401 -1.51 -3.65 6.97
C LEU A 401 -0.73 -2.60 7.78
N PRO A 402 0.59 -2.44 7.61
CA PRO A 402 1.31 -1.38 8.31
C PRO A 402 0.80 -0.02 7.90
N PHE A 403 0.62 0.85 8.89
CA PHE A 403 -0.04 2.14 8.73
C PHE A 403 0.68 3.19 9.59
N SER A 404 0.98 4.35 9.02
CA SER A 404 1.46 5.51 9.77
C SER A 404 0.84 6.78 9.22
N PHE A 405 0.67 7.79 10.07
CA PHE A 405 0.21 9.11 9.60
C PHE A 405 1.10 9.62 8.46
N GLN A 406 2.43 9.51 8.62
CA GLN A 406 3.41 9.94 7.62
C GLN A 406 3.24 9.26 6.26
N LEU A 407 3.23 7.93 6.21
CA LEU A 407 3.29 7.19 4.92
C LEU A 407 1.91 6.89 4.33
N SER A 408 0.86 6.86 5.16
CA SER A 408 -0.48 6.48 4.73
C SER A 408 -1.43 7.66 4.53
N ILE A 409 -1.09 8.85 5.05
CA ILE A 409 -1.93 10.06 4.92
C ILE A 409 -1.10 11.22 4.36
N LEU A 410 -0.06 11.66 5.08
CA LEU A 410 0.64 12.91 4.77
C LEU A 410 1.38 12.87 3.44
N GLN A 411 2.28 11.89 3.26
CA GLN A 411 3.09 11.80 2.04
C GLN A 411 2.24 11.51 0.79
N PRO A 412 1.21 10.65 0.82
CA PRO A 412 0.33 10.50 -0.34
C PRO A 412 -0.41 11.79 -0.72
N MET A 413 -0.85 12.61 0.26
CA MET A 413 -1.41 13.93 -0.05
C MET A 413 -0.36 14.83 -0.71
N ARG A 414 0.85 14.88 -0.14
CA ARG A 414 1.97 15.63 -0.72
C ARG A 414 2.32 15.18 -2.15
N ILE A 415 2.29 13.88 -2.44
CA ILE A 415 2.53 13.36 -3.80
C ILE A 415 1.49 13.95 -4.77
N LEU A 416 0.21 13.99 -4.39
CA LEU A 416 -0.83 14.57 -5.24
C LEU A 416 -0.59 16.06 -5.46
N GLU A 417 -0.29 16.81 -4.39
CA GLU A 417 -0.02 18.25 -4.46
C GLU A 417 1.17 18.57 -5.37
N GLU A 418 2.30 17.86 -5.21
CA GLU A 418 3.51 18.07 -6.03
C GLU A 418 3.33 17.56 -7.48
N MET A 419 2.26 16.80 -7.75
CA MET A 419 1.80 16.47 -9.10
C MET A 419 0.77 17.48 -9.64
N GLU A 420 0.55 18.60 -8.95
CA GLU A 420 -0.47 19.61 -9.26
C GLU A 420 -1.90 19.02 -9.30
N LEU A 421 -2.13 17.95 -8.53
CA LEU A 421 -3.43 17.33 -8.34
C LEU A 421 -4.01 17.75 -6.99
N ASP A 422 -5.18 18.39 -7.03
CA ASP A 422 -5.95 18.72 -5.83
C ASP A 422 -6.37 17.43 -5.09
N PRO A 423 -5.85 17.17 -3.87
CA PRO A 423 -6.09 15.93 -3.12
C PRO A 423 -7.52 15.79 -2.62
N TYR A 424 -8.31 16.87 -2.63
CA TYR A 424 -9.73 16.87 -2.27
C TYR A 424 -10.59 16.60 -3.49
N SER A 425 -10.33 17.28 -4.61
CA SER A 425 -11.08 17.10 -5.86
C SER A 425 -10.83 15.73 -6.51
N THR A 426 -9.64 15.18 -6.35
CA THR A 426 -9.28 13.85 -6.88
C THR A 426 -9.58 12.70 -5.93
N LEU A 427 -10.26 12.97 -4.80
CA LEU A 427 -10.65 11.97 -3.81
C LEU A 427 -11.44 10.77 -4.38
N PRO A 428 -12.29 10.89 -5.42
CA PRO A 428 -12.91 9.71 -6.05
C PRO A 428 -11.92 8.68 -6.61
N LEU A 429 -10.70 9.11 -6.98
CA LEU A 429 -9.65 8.25 -7.53
C LEU A 429 -8.60 7.85 -6.49
N TYR A 430 -8.30 8.75 -5.56
CA TYR A 430 -7.19 8.61 -4.60
C TYR A 430 -7.66 8.65 -3.14
N ASP A 431 -8.88 8.17 -2.88
CA ASP A 431 -9.38 8.00 -1.51
C ASP A 431 -8.46 7.07 -0.70
N THR A 432 -8.40 7.24 0.62
CA THR A 432 -7.46 6.49 1.47
C THR A 432 -7.66 4.98 1.39
N TRP A 433 -8.90 4.52 1.19
CA TRP A 433 -9.17 3.08 1.01
C TRP A 433 -8.56 2.54 -0.30
N VAL A 434 -8.48 3.36 -1.36
CA VAL A 434 -7.81 3.02 -2.62
C VAL A 434 -6.32 2.89 -2.39
N LEU A 435 -5.71 3.88 -1.72
CA LEU A 435 -4.28 3.89 -1.42
C LEU A 435 -3.89 2.71 -0.50
N ASN A 436 -4.70 2.42 0.52
CA ASN A 436 -4.51 1.25 1.39
C ASN A 436 -4.64 -0.07 0.62
N THR A 437 -5.53 -0.15 -0.37
CA THR A 437 -5.66 -1.31 -1.25
C THR A 437 -4.42 -1.50 -2.12
N LEU A 438 -3.84 -0.41 -2.66
CA LEU A 438 -2.56 -0.43 -3.38
C LEU A 438 -1.42 -0.90 -2.48
N TYR A 439 -1.29 -0.33 -1.27
CA TYR A 439 -0.28 -0.77 -0.30
C TYR A 439 -0.40 -2.25 0.04
N ALA A 440 -1.62 -2.74 0.28
CA ALA A 440 -1.88 -4.15 0.56
C ALA A 440 -1.42 -5.05 -0.61
N LYS A 441 -1.69 -4.64 -1.85
CA LYS A 441 -1.25 -5.35 -3.06
C LYS A 441 0.27 -5.31 -3.22
N PHE A 442 0.92 -4.14 -3.11
CA PHE A 442 2.38 -4.02 -3.27
C PHE A 442 3.17 -4.83 -2.25
N ARG A 443 2.74 -4.83 -0.98
CA ARG A 443 3.40 -5.63 0.06
C ARG A 443 3.34 -7.13 -0.20
N GLY A 444 2.26 -7.60 -0.83
CA GLY A 444 2.07 -9.01 -1.15
C GLY A 444 2.88 -9.49 -2.35
N THR A 445 3.18 -8.61 -3.32
CA THR A 445 3.66 -9.06 -4.64
C THR A 445 4.85 -8.30 -5.23
N ALA A 446 5.23 -7.13 -4.71
CA ALA A 446 6.34 -6.38 -5.27
C ALA A 446 7.66 -7.14 -5.10
N SER A 447 8.42 -7.27 -6.19
CA SER A 447 9.78 -7.79 -6.17
C SER A 447 10.73 -6.73 -5.64
N GLY A 448 11.68 -7.11 -4.78
CA GLY A 448 12.69 -6.21 -4.22
C GLY A 448 14.10 -6.64 -4.58
N ARG A 449 14.97 -5.68 -4.86
CA ARG A 449 16.42 -5.86 -4.94
C ARG A 449 17.05 -5.28 -3.66
N LEU A 450 17.96 -6.04 -3.07
CA LEU A 450 18.75 -5.59 -1.93
C LEU A 450 20.03 -4.90 -2.42
N SER A 451 20.42 -3.86 -1.71
CA SER A 451 21.68 -3.15 -1.91
C SER A 451 22.86 -4.05 -1.60
N THR A 452 23.84 -4.03 -2.51
CA THR A 452 25.11 -4.76 -2.34
C THR A 452 26.03 -4.10 -1.29
N TRP A 453 25.73 -2.88 -0.85
CA TRP A 453 26.55 -2.11 0.07
C TRP A 453 26.17 -2.32 1.54
N ASP A 454 24.87 -2.22 1.86
CA ASP A 454 24.34 -2.29 3.23
C ASP A 454 23.34 -3.43 3.44
N GLY A 455 22.98 -4.17 2.39
CA GLY A 455 22.03 -5.28 2.45
C GLY A 455 20.57 -4.87 2.61
N GLY A 456 20.27 -3.56 2.64
CA GLY A 456 18.90 -3.05 2.77
C GLY A 456 18.13 -3.05 1.44
N PRO A 457 16.79 -2.97 1.47
CA PRO A 457 16.00 -2.77 0.25
C PRO A 457 16.35 -1.45 -0.44
N GLU A 458 16.63 -1.49 -1.74
CA GLU A 458 16.99 -0.29 -2.53
C GLU A 458 16.05 0.01 -3.70
N LEU A 459 15.43 -1.03 -4.26
CA LEU A 459 14.66 -0.94 -5.49
C LEU A 459 13.54 -1.96 -5.41
N CYS A 460 12.34 -1.57 -5.78
CA CYS A 460 11.22 -2.48 -5.90
C CYS A 460 10.41 -2.23 -7.17
N ALA A 461 9.68 -3.25 -7.61
CA ALA A 461 8.84 -3.19 -8.79
C ALA A 461 7.68 -4.18 -8.68
N VAL A 462 6.62 -3.92 -9.43
CA VAL A 462 5.50 -4.84 -9.56
C VAL A 462 5.59 -5.57 -10.89
N HIS A 463 5.76 -6.89 -10.85
CA HIS A 463 5.77 -7.77 -12.02
C HIS A 463 4.52 -8.67 -11.97
N PRO A 464 3.40 -8.25 -12.57
CA PRO A 464 2.08 -8.83 -12.34
C PRO A 464 1.95 -10.30 -12.78
N LEU A 465 2.78 -10.78 -13.71
CA LEU A 465 2.73 -12.16 -14.17
C LEU A 465 3.76 -13.05 -13.46
N TRP A 466 4.93 -12.51 -13.13
CA TRP A 466 5.96 -13.17 -12.31
C TRP A 466 5.42 -13.53 -10.92
N CYS A 467 4.65 -12.63 -10.30
CA CYS A 467 4.12 -12.86 -8.95
C CYS A 467 3.01 -13.93 -8.89
N LEU A 468 2.59 -14.51 -10.03
CA LEU A 468 1.66 -15.64 -10.08
C LEU A 468 2.31 -16.99 -9.73
N ALA A 469 3.65 -17.08 -9.74
CA ALA A 469 4.35 -18.29 -9.31
C ALA A 469 4.39 -18.36 -7.79
N ASN A 470 3.73 -19.36 -7.21
CA ASN A 470 3.60 -19.54 -5.77
C ASN A 470 4.94 -19.86 -5.08
N HIS A 471 4.99 -19.64 -3.78
CA HIS A 471 6.16 -19.89 -2.96
C HIS A 471 6.37 -21.38 -2.63
N SER A 472 7.62 -21.82 -2.70
CA SER A 472 8.13 -23.03 -2.06
C SER A 472 9.52 -22.79 -1.49
N CYS A 473 9.83 -23.43 -0.34
CA CYS A 473 11.20 -23.47 0.17
C CYS A 473 12.07 -24.51 -0.57
N ASP A 474 11.49 -25.31 -1.47
CA ASP A 474 12.17 -26.08 -2.52
C ASP A 474 11.64 -25.64 -3.90
N PRO A 475 12.00 -24.42 -4.35
CA PRO A 475 11.51 -23.89 -5.61
C PRO A 475 12.13 -24.64 -6.79
N ASN A 476 11.40 -24.75 -7.90
CA ASN A 476 11.91 -25.33 -9.14
C ASN A 476 12.45 -24.28 -10.12
N VAL A 477 12.24 -23.00 -9.82
CA VAL A 477 12.88 -21.87 -10.50
C VAL A 477 13.74 -21.04 -9.55
N ARG A 478 14.62 -20.25 -10.13
CA ARG A 478 15.26 -19.09 -9.48
C ARG A 478 14.97 -17.85 -10.33
N TRP A 479 15.09 -16.69 -9.72
CA TRP A 479 14.95 -15.43 -10.44
C TRP A 479 16.17 -14.54 -10.28
N GLU A 480 16.39 -13.72 -11.30
CA GLU A 480 17.43 -12.70 -11.39
C GLU A 480 16.76 -11.45 -11.95
N TRP A 481 17.16 -10.26 -11.46
CA TRP A 481 16.64 -8.98 -11.92
C TRP A 481 17.79 -8.08 -12.39
N GLY A 482 17.82 -7.80 -13.69
CA GLY A 482 18.79 -6.91 -14.33
C GLY A 482 18.18 -6.29 -15.58
N ALA A 483 17.34 -5.26 -15.40
CA ALA A 483 16.39 -4.66 -16.35
C ALA A 483 15.04 -5.38 -16.45
N GLU A 484 15.05 -6.69 -16.71
CA GLU A 484 13.86 -7.54 -16.66
C GLU A 484 13.99 -8.57 -15.53
N ILE A 485 12.87 -9.00 -14.97
CA ILE A 485 12.83 -10.14 -14.06
C ILE A 485 12.70 -11.42 -14.87
N THR A 486 13.50 -12.44 -14.52
CA THR A 486 13.50 -13.71 -15.25
C THR A 486 13.22 -14.89 -14.34
N PHE A 487 12.54 -15.92 -14.86
CA PHE A 487 12.58 -17.24 -14.25
C PHE A 487 13.51 -18.17 -15.02
N ARG A 488 14.45 -18.76 -14.29
CA ARG A 488 15.32 -19.83 -14.79
C ARG A 488 15.02 -21.12 -14.04
N ALA A 489 14.72 -22.19 -14.78
CA ALA A 489 14.55 -23.52 -14.21
C ALA A 489 15.83 -24.00 -13.52
N ARG A 490 15.72 -24.50 -12.29
CA ARG A 490 16.87 -24.96 -11.53
C ARG A 490 17.42 -26.26 -12.10
N SER A 491 18.74 -26.37 -12.12
CA SER A 491 19.41 -27.65 -12.26
C SER A 491 19.32 -28.46 -10.96
N GLU A 492 19.64 -29.75 -11.03
CA GLU A 492 19.66 -30.61 -9.85
C GLU A 492 20.64 -30.10 -8.79
N SER A 493 21.81 -29.60 -9.20
CA SER A 493 22.78 -28.98 -8.28
C SER A 493 22.26 -27.69 -7.64
N ASP A 494 21.37 -26.96 -8.31
CA ASP A 494 20.84 -25.68 -7.83
C ASP A 494 19.61 -25.81 -6.91
N ARG A 495 19.03 -27.01 -6.77
CA ARG A 495 17.89 -27.25 -5.86
C ARG A 495 18.32 -27.07 -4.39
N PRO A 496 17.45 -26.69 -3.45
CA PRO A 496 17.83 -26.67 -2.05
C PRO A 496 18.10 -28.09 -1.51
N VAL A 497 19.04 -28.20 -0.58
CA VAL A 497 19.27 -29.43 0.17
C VAL A 497 18.45 -29.38 1.45
N TRP A 498 17.68 -30.43 1.71
CA TRP A 498 16.85 -30.51 2.91
C TRP A 498 17.70 -31.07 4.04
N LYS A 499 17.63 -30.45 5.22
CA LYS A 499 18.36 -30.96 6.40
C LYS A 499 17.91 -32.39 6.70
N GLY A 500 18.86 -33.31 6.85
CA GLY A 500 18.59 -34.71 7.20
C GLY A 500 18.03 -35.61 6.08
N LYS A 501 17.88 -35.10 4.85
CA LYS A 501 17.43 -35.88 3.69
C LYS A 501 18.65 -36.35 2.87
N SER A 502 18.61 -37.55 2.31
CA SER A 502 19.73 -38.07 1.49
C SER A 502 19.77 -37.46 0.09
N GLU A 503 20.92 -37.52 -0.60
CA GLU A 503 21.05 -37.02 -1.98
C GLU A 503 20.15 -37.77 -2.97
N GLU A 504 19.90 -39.06 -2.73
CA GLU A 504 19.07 -39.92 -3.59
C GLU A 504 17.58 -39.54 -3.56
N GLU A 505 17.14 -38.82 -2.53
CA GLU A 505 15.75 -38.38 -2.35
C GLU A 505 15.54 -36.91 -2.76
N ARG A 506 16.54 -36.31 -3.43
CA ARG A 506 16.48 -34.91 -3.88
C ARG A 506 15.62 -34.78 -5.13
N ASN A 507 14.91 -33.66 -5.20
CA ASN A 507 14.13 -33.33 -6.39
C ASN A 507 15.03 -33.08 -7.59
N VAL A 508 14.66 -33.64 -8.74
CA VAL A 508 15.40 -33.47 -9.99
C VAL A 508 15.30 -32.04 -10.54
N GLY A 509 16.29 -31.65 -11.34
CA GLY A 509 16.28 -30.39 -12.08
C GLY A 509 15.26 -30.38 -13.23
N GLY A 510 14.94 -29.18 -13.72
CA GLY A 510 13.92 -28.99 -14.75
C GLY A 510 12.50 -29.08 -14.20
N ILE A 511 11.51 -28.98 -15.10
CA ILE A 511 10.09 -28.97 -14.75
C ILE A 511 9.33 -29.77 -15.81
N LYS A 512 8.49 -30.71 -15.38
CA LYS A 512 7.66 -31.50 -16.30
C LYS A 512 6.40 -30.75 -16.67
N ARG A 513 5.85 -31.09 -17.85
CA ARG A 513 4.51 -30.67 -18.23
C ARG A 513 3.52 -30.91 -17.08
N ASP A 514 2.61 -29.96 -16.90
CA ASP A 514 1.58 -29.92 -15.87
C ASP A 514 2.09 -29.74 -14.43
N GLN A 515 3.40 -29.61 -14.20
CA GLN A 515 3.91 -29.21 -12.89
C GLN A 515 3.78 -27.69 -12.66
N GLU A 516 3.50 -27.31 -11.42
CA GLU A 516 3.50 -25.92 -10.99
C GLU A 516 4.93 -25.35 -11.01
N ILE A 517 5.05 -24.09 -11.45
CA ILE A 517 6.26 -23.28 -11.35
C ILE A 517 6.28 -22.67 -9.96
N LEU A 518 7.22 -23.12 -9.13
CA LEU A 518 7.35 -22.73 -7.73
C LEU A 518 8.58 -21.83 -7.55
N ASN A 519 8.32 -20.61 -7.10
CA ASN A 519 9.30 -19.57 -6.81
C ASN A 519 9.64 -19.52 -5.30
N HIS A 520 10.56 -18.64 -4.89
CA HIS A 520 10.87 -18.35 -3.49
C HIS A 520 10.76 -16.84 -3.20
N TYR A 521 10.23 -16.50 -2.02
CA TYR A 521 9.98 -15.12 -1.56
C TYR A 521 10.84 -14.74 -0.35
N CYS A 522 11.63 -15.71 0.14
CA CYS A 522 12.58 -15.56 1.22
C CYS A 522 13.90 -16.22 0.83
N ASP A 523 14.94 -15.98 1.64
CA ASP A 523 16.19 -16.71 1.51
C ASP A 523 15.99 -18.18 1.94
N ILE A 524 16.06 -19.08 0.96
CA ILE A 524 15.90 -20.53 1.11
C ILE A 524 17.09 -21.20 1.84
N GLY A 525 18.18 -20.47 2.06
CA GLY A 525 19.32 -20.90 2.88
C GLY A 525 19.09 -20.76 4.38
N LEU A 526 18.09 -19.99 4.81
CA LEU A 526 17.73 -19.83 6.23
C LEU A 526 17.14 -21.13 6.81
N ASP A 527 17.17 -21.26 8.13
CA ASP A 527 16.47 -22.34 8.85
C ASP A 527 14.94 -22.20 8.77
N VAL A 528 14.22 -23.29 9.03
CA VAL A 528 12.76 -23.35 8.89
C VAL A 528 12.03 -22.32 9.74
N GLN A 529 12.53 -22.00 10.94
CA GLN A 529 11.90 -21.03 11.84
C GLN A 529 11.96 -19.63 11.24
N LYS A 530 13.15 -19.20 10.77
CA LYS A 530 13.34 -17.88 10.14
C LYS A 530 12.59 -17.76 8.81
N ARG A 531 12.60 -18.82 7.98
CA ARG A 531 11.81 -18.80 6.72
C ARG A 531 10.32 -18.64 7.00
N ARG A 532 9.80 -19.29 8.05
CA ARG A 532 8.40 -19.19 8.47
C ARG A 532 8.05 -17.85 9.09
N GLU A 533 8.96 -17.22 9.83
CA GLU A 533 8.81 -15.85 10.33
C GLU A 533 8.67 -14.86 9.16
N TRP A 534 9.55 -14.96 8.16
CA TRP A 534 9.47 -14.14 6.95
C TRP A 534 8.17 -14.37 6.16
N ALA A 535 7.77 -15.64 6.04
CA ALA A 535 6.55 -16.03 5.33
C ALA A 535 5.28 -15.39 5.93
N ARG A 536 5.24 -15.10 7.24
CA ARG A 536 4.05 -14.45 7.84
C ARG A 536 3.73 -13.11 7.20
N GLY A 537 4.75 -12.33 6.83
CA GLY A 537 4.55 -11.07 6.13
C GLY A 537 4.24 -11.25 4.63
N ALA A 538 5.04 -12.09 3.95
CA ALA A 538 4.94 -12.24 2.49
C ALA A 538 3.81 -13.16 2.02
N LEU A 539 3.36 -14.12 2.83
CA LEU A 539 2.31 -15.10 2.51
C LEU A 539 1.07 -14.97 3.41
N GLY A 540 1.05 -14.05 4.38
CA GLY A 540 -0.04 -13.94 5.35
C GLY A 540 -0.06 -15.04 6.43
N GLY A 541 0.94 -15.94 6.44
CA GLY A 541 1.07 -17.00 7.46
C GLY A 541 2.29 -17.92 7.27
N LEU A 542 2.29 -19.06 7.96
CA LEU A 542 3.43 -19.99 7.96
C LEU A 542 3.52 -20.78 6.65
N CYS A 543 4.71 -20.89 6.06
CA CYS A 543 4.91 -21.76 4.89
C CYS A 543 4.68 -23.24 5.25
N LEU A 544 3.79 -23.88 4.48
CA LEU A 544 3.38 -25.29 4.60
C LEU A 544 3.89 -26.16 3.43
N CYS A 545 4.92 -25.72 2.70
CA CYS A 545 5.53 -26.58 1.68
C CYS A 545 6.18 -27.83 2.31
N GLU A 546 6.35 -28.89 1.52
CA GLU A 546 6.87 -30.18 1.99
C GLU A 546 8.21 -30.03 2.74
N ARG A 547 9.12 -29.18 2.26
CA ARG A 547 10.40 -28.92 2.92
C ARG A 547 10.22 -28.34 4.33
N CYS A 548 9.33 -27.37 4.48
CA CYS A 548 9.08 -26.74 5.78
C CYS A 548 8.41 -27.70 6.76
N ILE A 549 7.49 -28.55 6.30
CA ILE A 549 6.88 -29.59 7.13
C ILE A 549 7.95 -30.58 7.59
N TRP A 550 8.79 -31.05 6.67
CA TRP A 550 9.87 -31.98 6.97
C TRP A 550 10.90 -31.43 7.97
N GLU A 551 11.43 -30.23 7.72
CA GLU A 551 12.46 -29.63 8.56
C GLU A 551 11.94 -29.22 9.95
N ALA A 552 10.63 -28.92 10.08
CA ALA A 552 10.02 -28.59 11.37
C ALA A 552 9.68 -29.82 12.23
N ALA A 553 9.62 -31.01 11.63
CA ALA A 553 9.37 -32.26 12.34
C ALA A 553 10.65 -32.90 12.92
N GLN A 554 11.83 -32.31 12.66
CA GLN A 554 13.13 -32.70 13.21
C GLN A 554 13.46 -31.90 14.46
#